data_AF-A0A9D2BA44-F1
#
_entry.id   AF-A0A9D2BA44-F1
#
_cell.length_a   1.000
_cell.length_b   1.000
_cell.length_c   1.000
_cell.angle_alpha   90.00
_cell.angle_beta   90.00
_cell.angle_gamma   90.00
#
_symmetry.space_group_name_H-M   'P 1'
#
loop_
_entity.id
_entity.type
_entity.pdbx_description
1 polymer ?
#
loop_
_entity_poly.entity_id
_entity_poly.type
_entity_poly.pdbx_seq_one_letter_code
_entity_poly.pdbx_strand_id
1 'polypeptide(L)'
;MILYIGASIYHILCFSLHKLKYHPQEKAVLVIVDNIFSKSGMKELKADIDAAKIFARTIILHYIEGAYSNPYVLKKDSSAEQIDQYIAYNERWIEQWMKDHQLDLCDVTEYNTAIDHRHFGLYLLSKNIPYQYFEDGNGLLSREQVQREFHKKSQYDSYAVTKRLGGLGNSSCVTKKYANQSAQVPGFYDEKMEDFNVISLFAERKEEEKQRLLKMFHAKKLHLPPDHKGTVLYLTRYVRYLQKPTIQNHHYLSAMILDLFAEGNQIVIKPHPRDFSGRYRELFSDAVVLDKHFPSELLPFLYDEKFEKIITIGSTAIDALDNDAKEIIKLEDGFENRIEAVFSYIGALQMIKSLFSDIRKEEIEQIGCLKEMLDPLSREYLGFVVPETERGQGERKVIIVDQIEKEIPEAKLVLYLDPMKDIGFRGQNLSFIGVCAEPVRKDCLGARQERGIIADIRDPSLQDGVDRFCYEKEFTRTGLSLSVGTETKEQKKYAEILIEIYWMRRKADQESDMTYRFPAWRKKITQADVEALCQLRSALKKEEENQ
;
A
#
# COMPACT_ATOMS: atom_id res chain seq x y z
N MET A 1 7.60 39.29 7.15
CA MET A 1 8.39 38.04 6.99
C MET A 1 7.42 36.89 6.81
N ILE A 2 7.78 35.87 6.03
CA ILE A 2 6.95 34.67 5.83
C ILE A 2 7.42 33.54 6.75
N LEU A 3 6.50 32.84 7.40
CA LEU A 3 6.82 31.70 8.27
C LEU A 3 6.27 30.41 7.68
N TYR A 4 7.14 29.42 7.50
CA TYR A 4 6.79 28.08 7.00
C TYR A 4 7.01 27.04 8.09
N ILE A 5 6.05 26.14 8.30
CA ILE A 5 6.07 25.10 9.35
C ILE A 5 5.74 23.75 8.73
N GLY A 6 6.68 22.80 8.78
CA GLY A 6 6.49 21.50 8.12
C GLY A 6 7.18 20.32 8.82
N ALA A 7 6.77 19.12 8.42
CA ALA A 7 7.22 17.86 9.03
C ALA A 7 7.73 16.78 8.08
N SER A 8 7.96 17.11 6.81
CA SER A 8 8.40 16.13 5.82
C SER A 8 9.27 16.81 4.76
N ILE A 9 10.05 16.02 4.03
CA ILE A 9 10.80 16.52 2.86
C ILE A 9 9.87 17.03 1.76
N TYR A 10 8.65 16.47 1.65
CA TYR A 10 7.60 16.98 0.77
C TYR A 10 7.24 18.42 1.11
N HIS A 11 6.99 18.73 2.40
CA HIS A 11 6.72 20.10 2.84
C HIS A 11 7.86 21.06 2.53
N ILE A 12 9.12 20.63 2.73
CA ILE A 12 10.28 21.46 2.44
C ILE A 12 10.32 21.81 0.94
N LEU A 13 10.02 20.85 0.05
CA LEU A 13 9.92 21.11 -1.38
C LEU A 13 8.76 22.06 -1.70
N CYS A 14 7.56 21.82 -1.17
CA CYS A 14 6.40 22.69 -1.36
C CYS A 14 6.69 24.13 -0.92
N PHE A 15 7.21 24.33 0.28
CA PHE A 15 7.53 25.65 0.81
C PHE A 15 8.65 26.34 0.03
N SER A 16 9.64 25.58 -0.44
CA SER A 16 10.70 26.14 -1.28
C SER A 16 10.14 26.65 -2.60
N LEU A 17 9.29 25.86 -3.27
CA LEU A 17 8.63 26.28 -4.52
C LEU A 17 7.69 27.46 -4.30
N HIS A 18 6.91 27.43 -3.22
CA HIS A 18 6.01 28.53 -2.86
C HIS A 18 6.80 29.82 -2.59
N LYS A 19 7.90 29.75 -1.81
CA LYS A 19 8.79 30.88 -1.56
C LYS A 19 9.37 31.46 -2.85
N LEU A 20 9.85 30.60 -3.75
CA LEU A 20 10.44 31.03 -5.02
C LEU A 20 9.42 31.62 -5.99
N LYS A 21 8.17 31.13 -5.97
CA LYS A 21 7.11 31.59 -6.86
C LYS A 21 6.43 32.86 -6.38
N TYR A 22 5.97 32.87 -5.13
CA TYR A 22 5.07 33.91 -4.63
C TYR A 22 5.77 34.98 -3.80
N HIS A 23 6.90 34.63 -3.17
CA HIS A 23 7.58 35.52 -2.23
C HIS A 23 9.07 35.64 -2.51
N PRO A 24 9.55 35.88 -3.75
CA PRO A 24 10.97 35.76 -4.09
C PRO A 24 11.88 36.74 -3.32
N GLN A 25 11.37 37.89 -2.87
CA GLN A 25 12.16 38.96 -2.25
C GLN A 25 11.98 39.05 -0.73
N GLU A 26 10.88 38.52 -0.21
CA GLU A 26 10.53 38.57 1.19
C GLU A 26 11.45 37.68 2.01
N LYS A 27 11.81 38.12 3.22
CA LYS A 27 12.48 37.23 4.18
C LYS A 27 11.51 36.13 4.59
N ALA A 28 12.02 34.90 4.65
CA ALA A 28 11.27 33.75 5.13
C ALA A 28 12.05 32.93 6.15
N VAL A 29 11.34 32.41 7.15
CA VAL A 29 11.85 31.44 8.13
C VAL A 29 11.18 30.10 7.86
N LEU A 30 11.99 29.04 7.83
CA LEU A 30 11.51 27.67 7.76
C LEU A 30 11.69 26.99 9.12
N VAL A 31 10.60 26.47 9.68
CA VAL A 31 10.58 25.62 10.87
C VAL A 31 10.30 24.19 10.42
N ILE A 32 11.22 23.28 10.70
CA ILE A 32 11.07 21.84 10.42
C ILE A 32 11.15 21.03 11.70
N VAL A 33 10.33 19.99 11.82
CA VAL A 33 10.42 19.08 12.98
C VAL A 33 11.58 18.09 12.86
N ASP A 34 12.09 17.63 14.00
CA ASP A 34 13.28 16.77 14.09
C ASP A 34 13.06 15.26 13.84
N ASN A 35 11.87 14.86 13.36
CA ASN A 35 11.50 13.46 13.13
C ASN A 35 11.52 13.04 11.65
N ILE A 36 12.13 13.83 10.76
CA ILE A 36 12.27 13.51 9.34
C ILE A 36 13.41 12.48 9.16
N PHE A 37 14.56 12.73 9.76
CA PHE A 37 15.76 11.88 9.71
C PHE A 37 16.36 11.63 11.11
N SER A 38 17.46 10.89 11.18
CA SER A 38 18.27 10.79 12.39
C SER A 38 18.83 12.17 12.80
N LYS A 39 19.34 12.30 14.03
CA LYS A 39 19.95 13.56 14.50
C LYS A 39 21.06 14.07 13.57
N SER A 40 21.90 13.18 13.01
CA SER A 40 22.93 13.56 12.04
C SER A 40 22.31 13.97 10.70
N GLY A 41 21.35 13.19 10.18
CA GLY A 41 20.67 13.51 8.92
C GLY A 41 19.89 14.82 8.98
N MET A 42 19.31 15.18 10.13
CA MET A 42 18.67 16.49 10.33
C MET A 42 19.67 17.66 10.30
N LYS A 43 20.90 17.46 10.83
CA LYS A 43 21.95 18.49 10.76
C LYS A 43 22.43 18.71 9.33
N GLU A 44 22.62 17.62 8.58
CA GLU A 44 23.00 17.67 7.17
C GLU A 44 21.90 18.37 6.35
N LEU A 45 20.65 17.92 6.47
CA LEU A 45 19.51 18.55 5.80
C LEU A 45 19.42 20.05 6.09
N LYS A 46 19.57 20.46 7.36
CA LYS A 46 19.55 21.88 7.72
C LYS A 46 20.68 22.65 7.03
N ALA A 47 21.90 22.10 7.02
CA ALA A 47 23.05 22.72 6.37
C ALA A 47 22.81 22.89 4.87
N ASP A 48 22.21 21.89 4.21
CA ASP A 48 21.89 21.96 2.79
C ASP A 48 20.81 23.00 2.49
N ILE A 49 19.77 23.10 3.33
CA ILE A 49 18.72 24.13 3.22
C ILE A 49 19.31 25.53 3.39
N ASP A 50 20.15 25.74 4.42
CA ASP A 50 20.82 27.02 4.67
C ASP A 50 21.74 27.38 3.49
N ALA A 51 22.46 26.41 2.93
CA ALA A 51 23.34 26.59 1.77
C ALA A 51 22.56 26.93 0.49
N ALA A 52 21.31 26.48 0.35
CA ALA A 52 20.44 26.82 -0.77
C ALA A 52 19.97 28.29 -0.73
N LYS A 53 20.03 28.97 0.42
CA LYS A 53 19.67 30.39 0.58
C LYS A 53 18.26 30.74 0.06
N ILE A 54 17.34 29.78 0.10
CA ILE A 54 15.91 29.99 -0.22
C ILE A 54 15.22 30.68 0.96
N PHE A 55 15.57 30.26 2.17
CA PHE A 55 15.09 30.82 3.43
C PHE A 55 16.19 31.67 4.06
N ALA A 56 15.80 32.74 4.74
CA ALA A 56 16.74 33.58 5.49
C ALA A 56 17.26 32.87 6.74
N ARG A 57 16.48 31.93 7.27
CA ARG A 57 16.81 31.14 8.46
C ARG A 57 15.99 29.85 8.48
N THR A 58 16.65 28.73 8.77
CA THR A 58 15.98 27.46 9.08
C THR A 58 16.17 27.12 10.57
N ILE A 59 15.10 26.68 11.23
CA ILE A 59 15.07 26.32 12.66
C ILE A 59 14.52 24.91 12.80
N ILE A 60 15.17 24.07 13.60
CA ILE A 60 14.67 22.73 13.91
C ILE A 60 13.81 22.82 15.17
N LEU A 61 12.57 22.39 15.08
CA LEU A 61 11.67 22.20 16.21
C LEU A 61 11.83 20.77 16.74
N HIS A 62 12.30 20.62 17.98
CA HIS A 62 12.49 19.33 18.60
C HIS A 62 11.16 18.71 19.04
N TYR A 63 10.47 18.08 18.07
CA TYR A 63 9.14 17.47 18.19
C TYR A 63 9.09 16.49 19.35
N ILE A 64 10.11 15.63 19.45
CA ILE A 64 10.19 14.59 20.47
C ILE A 64 10.18 15.22 21.86
N GLU A 65 10.95 16.29 22.06
CA GLU A 65 11.03 16.94 23.37
C GLU A 65 9.67 17.53 23.79
N GLY A 66 8.98 18.23 22.90
CA GLY A 66 7.65 18.80 23.19
C GLY A 66 6.55 17.76 23.36
N ALA A 67 6.56 16.70 22.55
CA ALA A 67 5.57 15.63 22.64
C ALA A 67 5.73 14.80 23.93
N TYR A 68 6.96 14.46 24.33
CA TYR A 68 7.21 13.66 25.53
C TYR A 68 7.23 14.49 26.82
N SER A 69 7.38 15.81 26.75
CA SER A 69 7.33 16.67 27.94
C SER A 69 5.91 17.02 28.38
N ASN A 70 4.90 16.81 27.53
CA ASN A 70 3.51 17.08 27.87
C ASN A 70 3.01 16.08 28.93
N PRO A 71 2.63 16.53 30.15
CA PRO A 71 2.17 15.63 31.21
C PRO A 71 0.77 15.06 30.94
N TYR A 72 0.04 15.61 29.96
CA TYR A 72 -1.29 15.17 29.60
C TYR A 72 -1.21 14.13 28.47
N VAL A 73 -1.54 12.88 28.77
CA VAL A 73 -1.61 11.81 27.77
C VAL A 73 -3.06 11.61 27.35
N LEU A 74 -3.37 11.96 26.10
CA LEU A 74 -4.71 11.83 25.54
C LEU A 74 -5.02 10.40 25.13
N LYS A 75 -6.22 9.94 25.46
CA LYS A 75 -6.76 8.61 25.19
C LYS A 75 -8.20 8.71 24.66
N LYS A 76 -8.74 7.57 24.21
CA LYS A 76 -10.09 7.46 23.64
C LYS A 76 -11.19 8.06 24.52
N ASP A 77 -11.02 7.94 25.83
CA ASP A 77 -11.92 8.37 26.89
C ASP A 77 -11.55 9.72 27.52
N SER A 78 -10.57 10.45 26.98
CA SER A 78 -10.18 11.75 27.52
C SER A 78 -11.32 12.78 27.45
N SER A 79 -11.51 13.52 28.54
CA SER A 79 -12.52 14.58 28.62
C SER A 79 -12.11 15.83 27.82
N ALA A 80 -13.06 16.72 27.58
CA ALA A 80 -12.79 18.00 26.90
C ALA A 80 -11.76 18.83 27.69
N GLU A 81 -11.84 18.83 29.01
CA GLU A 81 -10.92 19.56 29.88
C GLU A 81 -9.49 19.01 29.78
N GLN A 82 -9.32 17.69 29.67
CA GLN A 82 -7.99 17.08 29.48
C GLN A 82 -7.39 17.47 28.13
N ILE A 83 -8.21 17.53 27.07
CA ILE A 83 -7.77 17.98 25.74
C ILE A 83 -7.37 19.46 25.80
N ASP A 84 -8.15 20.31 26.46
CA ASP A 84 -7.86 21.74 26.61
C ASP A 84 -6.57 21.96 27.44
N GLN A 85 -6.32 21.14 28.47
CA GLN A 85 -5.06 21.14 29.22
C GLN A 85 -3.86 20.75 28.37
N TYR A 86 -3.99 19.72 27.52
CA TYR A 86 -2.95 19.34 26.55
C TYR A 86 -2.62 20.50 25.61
N ILE A 87 -3.65 21.18 25.08
CA ILE A 87 -3.50 22.32 24.18
C ILE A 87 -2.80 23.49 24.90
N ALA A 88 -3.27 23.86 26.10
CA ALA A 88 -2.67 24.95 26.88
C ALA A 88 -1.21 24.67 27.27
N TYR A 89 -0.85 23.40 27.50
CA TYR A 89 0.55 23.02 27.70
C TYR A 89 1.37 23.25 26.42
N ASN A 90 0.87 22.77 25.28
CA ASN A 90 1.53 22.97 23.98
C ASN A 90 1.74 24.46 23.66
N GLU A 91 0.77 25.31 23.99
CA GLU A 91 0.89 26.75 23.80
C GLU A 91 2.09 27.34 24.56
N ARG A 92 2.18 27.09 25.87
CA ARG A 92 3.28 27.58 26.69
C ARG A 92 4.62 27.03 26.23
N TRP A 93 4.65 25.77 25.80
CA TRP A 93 5.86 25.15 25.28
C TRP A 93 6.34 25.83 23.99
N ILE A 94 5.44 26.11 23.03
CA ILE A 94 5.78 26.84 21.80
C ILE A 94 6.19 28.28 22.10
N GLU A 95 5.50 28.98 23.02
CA GLU A 95 5.86 30.34 23.44
C GLU A 95 7.28 30.40 24.02
N GLN A 96 7.63 29.45 24.90
CA GLN A 96 8.98 29.35 25.45
C GLN A 96 9.99 28.97 24.36
N TRP A 97 9.67 28.01 23.49
CA TRP A 97 10.54 27.61 22.39
C TRP A 97 10.83 28.79 21.44
N MET A 98 9.81 29.58 21.09
CA MET A 98 9.98 30.78 20.26
C MET A 98 10.94 31.79 20.91
N LYS A 99 10.80 32.00 22.23
CA LYS A 99 11.70 32.87 22.99
C LYS A 99 13.14 32.38 22.97
N ASP A 100 13.36 31.09 23.21
CA ASP A 100 14.70 30.47 23.22
C ASP A 100 15.35 30.53 21.83
N HIS A 101 14.54 30.47 20.78
CA HIS A 101 15.00 30.54 19.40
C HIS A 101 14.94 31.96 18.81
N GLN A 102 14.62 32.99 19.60
CA GLN A 102 14.53 34.38 19.12
C GLN A 102 13.67 34.48 17.85
N LEU A 103 12.51 33.82 17.86
CA LEU A 103 11.52 33.89 16.80
C LEU A 103 10.38 34.80 17.25
N ASP A 104 10.36 36.02 16.72
CA ASP A 104 9.27 36.97 16.94
C ASP A 104 8.22 36.85 15.83
N LEU A 105 6.96 36.84 16.23
CA LEU A 105 5.80 36.76 15.36
C LEU A 105 5.26 38.14 14.95
N CYS A 106 5.68 39.23 15.60
CA CYS A 106 5.18 40.59 15.32
C CYS A 106 5.38 41.03 13.87
N ASP A 107 6.49 40.63 13.24
CA ASP A 107 6.81 40.97 11.85
C ASP A 107 6.37 39.89 10.84
N VAL A 108 5.68 38.84 11.28
CA VAL A 108 5.19 37.77 10.40
C VAL A 108 3.90 38.23 9.74
N THR A 109 3.93 38.31 8.41
CA THR A 109 2.81 38.77 7.58
C THR A 109 2.02 37.62 6.98
N GLU A 110 2.60 36.42 6.95
CA GLU A 110 1.98 35.22 6.41
C GLU A 110 2.50 33.97 7.12
N TYR A 111 1.56 33.13 7.54
CA TYR A 111 1.81 31.84 8.17
C TYR A 111 1.43 30.72 7.21
N ASN A 112 2.33 29.76 7.01
CA ASN A 112 2.14 28.60 6.15
C ASN A 112 2.44 27.35 6.97
N THR A 113 1.50 26.40 7.03
CA THR A 113 1.70 25.14 7.75
C THR A 113 1.08 23.97 7.00
N ALA A 114 1.74 22.81 7.07
CA ALA A 114 1.17 21.55 6.59
C ALA A 114 0.72 20.63 7.73
N ILE A 115 0.92 21.07 8.98
CA ILE A 115 0.70 20.28 10.20
C ILE A 115 0.01 21.10 11.29
N ASP A 116 -1.11 21.73 10.94
CA ASP A 116 -1.96 22.53 11.86
C ASP A 116 -2.47 21.77 13.10
N HIS A 117 -2.47 20.44 13.05
CA HIS A 117 -2.87 19.56 14.14
C HIS A 117 -1.74 19.25 15.13
N ARG A 118 -0.53 19.81 14.97
CA ARG A 118 0.62 19.54 15.85
C ARG A 118 1.44 20.75 16.20
N HIS A 119 1.96 20.77 17.44
CA HIS A 119 3.00 21.67 17.91
C HIS A 119 2.79 23.13 17.52
N PHE A 120 3.63 23.67 16.63
CA PHE A 120 3.53 25.04 16.17
C PHE A 120 2.28 25.26 15.33
N GLY A 121 1.91 24.32 14.46
CA GLY A 121 0.63 24.39 13.75
C GLY A 121 -0.57 24.39 14.72
N LEU A 122 -0.51 23.55 15.76
CA LEU A 122 -1.51 23.55 16.84
C LEU A 122 -1.55 24.89 17.57
N TYR A 123 -0.40 25.52 17.81
CA TYR A 123 -0.34 26.86 18.41
C TYR A 123 -1.05 27.91 17.55
N LEU A 124 -0.82 27.92 16.23
CA LEU A 124 -1.55 28.81 15.33
C LEU A 124 -3.06 28.58 15.42
N LEU A 125 -3.46 27.30 15.40
CA LEU A 125 -4.84 26.88 15.46
C LEU A 125 -5.51 27.28 16.78
N SER A 126 -4.87 27.06 17.93
CA SER A 126 -5.46 27.34 19.24
C SER A 126 -5.51 28.84 19.57
N LYS A 127 -4.55 29.62 19.07
CA LYS A 127 -4.54 31.09 19.19
C LYS A 127 -5.40 31.81 18.14
N ASN A 128 -6.07 31.06 17.25
CA ASN A 128 -6.85 31.59 16.13
C ASN A 128 -6.06 32.53 15.21
N ILE A 129 -4.77 32.23 15.00
CA ILE A 129 -3.93 32.99 14.07
C ILE A 129 -4.28 32.55 12.64
N PRO A 130 -4.63 33.45 11.71
CA PRO A 130 -4.93 33.06 10.33
C PRO A 130 -3.70 32.49 9.60
N TYR A 131 -3.86 31.39 8.87
CA TYR A 131 -2.77 30.73 8.14
C TYR A 131 -3.21 30.09 6.83
N GLN A 132 -2.24 29.82 5.95
CA GLN A 132 -2.39 29.05 4.73
C GLN A 132 -1.99 27.59 5.02
N TYR A 133 -2.85 26.66 4.62
CA TYR A 133 -2.65 25.23 4.83
C TYR A 133 -2.04 24.59 3.58
N PHE A 134 -1.11 23.66 3.75
CA PHE A 134 -0.61 22.80 2.68
C PHE A 134 -1.06 21.37 2.95
N GLU A 135 -1.46 20.63 1.92
CA GLU A 135 -1.73 19.20 2.09
C GLU A 135 -0.49 18.44 2.60
N ASP A 136 -0.69 17.47 3.50
CA ASP A 136 0.39 16.70 4.13
C ASP A 136 1.13 15.78 3.13
N GLY A 137 0.48 15.49 2.01
CA GLY A 137 0.97 14.68 0.91
C GLY A 137 0.04 14.80 -0.30
N ASN A 138 0.55 14.49 -1.49
CA ASN A 138 -0.17 14.63 -2.75
C ASN A 138 -1.54 13.91 -2.71
N GLY A 139 -2.64 14.64 -2.93
CA GLY A 139 -3.99 14.07 -2.95
C GLY A 139 -4.65 13.88 -1.57
N LEU A 140 -3.96 14.23 -0.48
CA LEU A 140 -4.46 13.95 0.88
C LEU A 140 -5.53 14.93 1.37
N LEU A 141 -5.66 16.10 0.75
CA LEU A 141 -6.67 17.08 1.16
C LEU A 141 -8.09 16.50 1.07
N SER A 142 -8.41 15.82 -0.03
CA SER A 142 -9.70 15.16 -0.24
C SER A 142 -9.86 13.82 0.46
N ARG A 143 -8.79 13.27 1.03
CA ARG A 143 -8.73 11.97 1.71
C ARG A 143 -8.49 12.11 3.21
N GLU A 144 -9.04 13.15 3.82
CA GLU A 144 -8.87 13.48 5.23
C GLU A 144 -9.17 12.29 6.16
N GLN A 145 -10.18 11.47 5.83
CA GLN A 145 -10.55 10.31 6.63
C GLN A 145 -9.39 9.31 6.79
N VAL A 146 -8.53 9.16 5.78
CA VAL A 146 -7.32 8.32 5.85
C VAL A 146 -6.37 8.86 6.92
N GLN A 147 -6.14 10.17 6.92
CA GLN A 147 -5.29 10.85 7.92
C GLN A 147 -5.90 10.74 9.33
N ARG A 148 -7.22 10.94 9.47
CA ARG A 148 -7.92 10.82 10.75
C ARG A 148 -7.82 9.41 11.35
N GLU A 149 -8.03 8.38 10.55
CA GLU A 149 -7.93 7.00 11.04
C GLU A 149 -6.49 6.62 11.38
N PHE A 150 -5.50 7.10 10.62
CA PHE A 150 -4.09 6.96 10.98
C PHE A 150 -3.79 7.62 12.33
N HIS A 151 -4.20 8.88 12.53
CA HIS A 151 -4.02 9.59 13.80
C HIS A 151 -4.74 8.87 14.95
N LYS A 152 -5.98 8.43 14.76
CA LYS A 152 -6.75 7.72 15.78
C LYS A 152 -6.07 6.41 16.22
N LYS A 153 -5.40 5.71 15.30
CA LYS A 153 -4.69 4.45 15.59
C LYS A 153 -3.31 4.69 16.21
N SER A 154 -2.55 5.66 15.68
CA SER A 154 -1.11 5.77 15.94
C SER A 154 -0.72 7.00 16.78
N GLN A 155 -1.51 8.07 16.74
CA GLN A 155 -1.20 9.41 17.29
C GLN A 155 -2.48 10.07 17.81
N TYR A 156 -3.03 9.49 18.88
CA TYR A 156 -4.37 9.83 19.34
C TYR A 156 -4.52 11.29 19.77
N ASP A 157 -3.45 11.90 20.28
CA ASP A 157 -3.38 13.32 20.60
C ASP A 157 -3.67 14.22 19.38
N SER A 158 -3.04 13.91 18.25
CA SER A 158 -3.29 14.57 16.97
C SER A 158 -4.75 14.43 16.53
N TYR A 159 -5.34 13.25 16.72
CA TYR A 159 -6.75 13.00 16.41
C TYR A 159 -7.69 13.82 17.32
N ALA A 160 -7.44 13.83 18.63
CA ALA A 160 -8.24 14.56 19.61
C ALA A 160 -8.22 16.06 19.36
N VAL A 161 -7.04 16.63 19.11
CA VAL A 161 -6.85 18.04 18.73
C VAL A 161 -7.56 18.36 17.43
N THR A 162 -7.40 17.53 16.40
CA THR A 162 -8.08 17.70 15.11
C THR A 162 -9.59 17.77 15.28
N LYS A 163 -10.16 16.87 16.10
CA LYS A 163 -11.60 16.86 16.39
C LYS A 163 -12.04 18.08 17.21
N ARG A 164 -11.21 18.54 18.16
CA ARG A 164 -11.53 19.65 19.06
C ARG A 164 -11.48 21.01 18.37
N LEU A 165 -10.48 21.25 17.53
CA LEU A 165 -10.17 22.57 16.97
C LEU A 165 -10.38 22.67 15.44
N GLY A 166 -10.71 21.57 14.76
CA GLY A 166 -10.85 21.57 13.30
C GLY A 166 -9.50 21.57 12.58
N GLY A 167 -8.57 20.70 12.98
CA GLY A 167 -7.30 20.53 12.26
C GLY A 167 -7.46 19.88 10.88
N LEU A 168 -6.34 19.62 10.21
CA LEU A 168 -6.24 19.09 8.83
C LEU A 168 -6.82 20.04 7.79
N GLY A 169 -6.66 21.35 8.01
CA GLY A 169 -7.12 22.38 7.10
C GLY A 169 -8.61 22.72 7.23
N ASN A 170 -9.32 22.21 8.24
CA ASN A 170 -10.77 22.42 8.38
C ASN A 170 -11.16 23.64 9.22
N SER A 171 -10.21 24.27 9.87
CA SER A 171 -10.46 25.41 10.75
C SER A 171 -10.92 26.62 9.95
N SER A 172 -11.77 27.46 10.56
CA SER A 172 -12.11 28.78 10.03
C SER A 172 -10.88 29.69 9.92
N CYS A 173 -9.82 29.43 10.67
CA CYS A 173 -8.54 30.17 10.61
C CYS A 173 -7.76 29.93 9.32
N VAL A 174 -8.09 28.87 8.57
CA VAL A 174 -7.46 28.59 7.28
C VAL A 174 -7.97 29.59 6.26
N THR A 175 -7.09 30.40 5.69
CA THR A 175 -7.43 31.41 4.69
C THR A 175 -7.25 30.93 3.25
N LYS A 176 -6.37 29.94 3.05
CA LYS A 176 -6.09 29.29 1.77
C LYS A 176 -5.57 27.87 1.99
N LYS A 177 -5.78 26.97 1.03
CA LYS A 177 -5.24 25.61 1.00
C LYS A 177 -4.45 25.39 -0.29
N TYR A 178 -3.20 24.97 -0.20
CA TYR A 178 -2.42 24.52 -1.36
C TYR A 178 -2.47 23.00 -1.44
N ALA A 179 -2.98 22.49 -2.56
CA ALA A 179 -3.06 21.06 -2.83
C ALA A 179 -3.02 20.82 -4.34
N ASN A 180 -2.51 19.67 -4.76
CA ASN A 180 -2.55 19.28 -6.16
C ASN A 180 -3.99 18.90 -6.54
N GLN A 181 -4.65 19.74 -7.32
CA GLN A 181 -6.05 19.55 -7.71
C GLN A 181 -6.25 18.25 -8.49
N SER A 182 -5.32 17.93 -9.39
CA SER A 182 -5.41 16.73 -10.24
C SER A 182 -5.25 15.41 -9.47
N ALA A 183 -4.66 15.44 -8.27
CA ALA A 183 -4.45 14.25 -7.43
C ALA A 183 -5.61 14.01 -6.45
N GLN A 184 -6.56 14.94 -6.33
CA GLN A 184 -7.72 14.78 -5.45
C GLN A 184 -8.72 13.76 -6.01
N VAL A 185 -9.60 13.25 -5.15
CA VAL A 185 -10.68 12.35 -5.60
C VAL A 185 -11.58 13.07 -6.63
N PRO A 186 -12.06 12.38 -7.68
CA PRO A 186 -12.92 13.00 -8.69
C PRO A 186 -14.13 13.71 -8.08
N GLY A 187 -14.38 14.95 -8.51
CA GLY A 187 -15.49 15.78 -8.04
C GLY A 187 -15.22 16.53 -6.72
N PHE A 188 -14.03 16.38 -6.12
CA PHE A 188 -13.66 17.17 -4.94
C PHE A 188 -13.54 18.66 -5.28
N TYR A 189 -14.08 19.51 -4.40
CA TYR A 189 -14.00 20.96 -4.49
C TYR A 189 -13.87 21.56 -3.10
N ASP A 190 -13.02 22.56 -2.97
CA ASP A 190 -12.86 23.38 -1.77
C ASP A 190 -12.60 24.82 -2.22
N GLU A 191 -13.43 25.76 -1.75
CA GLU A 191 -13.38 27.17 -2.17
C GLU A 191 -12.08 27.89 -1.79
N LYS A 192 -11.36 27.37 -0.79
CA LYS A 192 -10.08 27.93 -0.33
C LYS A 192 -8.89 27.28 -1.03
N MET A 193 -9.10 26.26 -1.86
CA MET A 193 -8.04 25.52 -2.51
C MET A 193 -7.46 26.28 -3.71
N GLU A 194 -6.14 26.38 -3.75
CA GLU A 194 -5.36 26.80 -4.90
C GLU A 194 -4.56 25.61 -5.41
N ASP A 195 -4.59 25.38 -6.74
CA ASP A 195 -3.86 24.28 -7.34
C ASP A 195 -2.34 24.46 -7.14
N PHE A 196 -1.74 23.45 -6.55
CA PHE A 196 -0.34 23.42 -6.19
C PHE A 196 0.28 22.07 -6.59
N ASN A 197 0.39 21.85 -7.90
CA ASN A 197 1.10 20.69 -8.43
C ASN A 197 2.63 20.91 -8.37
N VAL A 198 3.28 20.28 -7.40
CA VAL A 198 4.73 20.40 -7.15
C VAL A 198 5.59 20.08 -8.38
N ILE A 199 5.21 19.07 -9.17
CA ILE A 199 5.98 18.66 -10.36
C ILE A 199 5.89 19.74 -11.43
N SER A 200 4.69 20.23 -11.74
CA SER A 200 4.50 21.32 -12.70
C SER A 200 5.22 22.59 -12.25
N LEU A 201 5.08 22.96 -10.97
CA LEU A 201 5.73 24.14 -10.41
C LEU A 201 7.26 24.05 -10.47
N PHE A 202 7.82 22.87 -10.23
CA PHE A 202 9.25 22.61 -10.38
C PHE A 202 9.68 22.71 -11.85
N ALA A 203 8.94 22.11 -12.77
CA ALA A 203 9.21 22.15 -14.20
C ALA A 203 9.24 23.58 -14.77
N GLU A 204 8.40 24.47 -14.23
CA GLU A 204 8.35 25.89 -14.61
C GLU A 204 9.46 26.76 -14.01
N ARG A 205 10.23 26.25 -13.03
CA ARG A 205 11.31 27.05 -12.40
C ARG A 205 12.44 27.32 -13.38
N LYS A 206 13.19 28.39 -13.11
CA LYS A 206 14.43 28.69 -13.86
C LYS A 206 15.45 27.59 -13.61
N GLU A 207 16.33 27.36 -14.58
CA GLU A 207 17.34 26.29 -14.46
C GLU A 207 18.24 26.46 -13.23
N GLU A 208 18.63 27.69 -12.91
CA GLU A 208 19.38 27.99 -11.68
C GLU A 208 18.64 27.55 -10.41
N GLU A 209 17.32 27.80 -10.34
CA GLU A 209 16.49 27.41 -9.21
C GLU A 209 16.31 25.90 -9.12
N LYS A 210 16.11 25.23 -10.28
CA LYS A 210 16.05 23.77 -10.37
C LYS A 210 17.33 23.14 -9.86
N GLN A 211 18.48 23.56 -10.38
CA GLN A 211 19.79 23.06 -9.94
C GLN A 211 20.05 23.29 -8.46
N ARG A 212 19.62 24.45 -7.94
CA ARG A 212 19.71 24.76 -6.51
C ARG A 212 18.85 23.82 -5.65
N LEU A 213 17.61 23.55 -6.05
CA LEU A 213 16.72 22.61 -5.37
C LEU A 213 17.23 21.17 -5.45
N LEU A 214 17.66 20.71 -6.63
CA LEU A 214 18.25 19.36 -6.81
C LEU A 214 19.48 19.18 -5.92
N LYS A 215 20.36 20.19 -5.87
CA LYS A 215 21.54 20.18 -5.00
C LYS A 215 21.16 20.15 -3.52
N MET A 216 20.18 20.95 -3.10
CA MET A 216 19.70 20.98 -1.71
C MET A 216 19.23 19.60 -1.21
N PHE A 217 18.65 18.79 -2.10
CA PHE A 217 18.17 17.45 -1.76
C PHE A 217 19.12 16.32 -2.13
N HIS A 218 20.32 16.62 -2.64
CA HIS A 218 21.24 15.62 -3.24
C HIS A 218 20.57 14.75 -4.31
N ALA A 219 19.58 15.32 -5.02
CA ALA A 219 18.81 14.66 -6.06
C ALA A 219 19.65 14.60 -7.35
N LYS A 220 20.25 13.44 -7.62
CA LYS A 220 21.18 13.22 -8.75
C LYS A 220 20.48 12.49 -9.89
N LYS A 221 20.89 12.79 -11.13
CA LYS A 221 20.45 12.04 -12.32
C LYS A 221 20.67 10.54 -12.10
N LEU A 222 19.67 9.78 -12.51
CA LEU A 222 19.68 8.32 -12.46
C LEU A 222 20.50 7.80 -13.63
N HIS A 223 21.56 7.06 -13.31
CA HIS A 223 22.39 6.38 -14.29
C HIS A 223 22.11 4.88 -14.22
N LEU A 224 21.59 4.34 -15.32
CA LEU A 224 21.30 2.91 -15.49
C LEU A 224 22.33 2.27 -16.43
N PRO A 225 22.49 0.94 -16.38
CA PRO A 225 23.32 0.21 -17.34
C PRO A 225 22.87 0.49 -18.79
N PRO A 226 23.78 0.71 -19.77
CA PRO A 226 23.41 1.08 -21.14
C PRO A 226 22.45 0.10 -21.83
N ASP A 227 22.60 -1.20 -21.58
CA ASP A 227 21.81 -2.27 -22.20
C ASP A 227 20.67 -2.78 -21.29
N HIS A 228 20.21 -1.94 -20.36
CA HIS A 228 19.10 -2.30 -19.50
C HIS A 228 17.81 -2.51 -20.32
N LYS A 229 16.99 -3.47 -19.89
CA LYS A 229 15.60 -3.58 -20.34
C LYS A 229 14.77 -2.45 -19.71
N GLY A 230 13.45 -2.47 -19.86
CA GLY A 230 12.58 -1.51 -19.19
C GLY A 230 12.86 -1.35 -17.68
N THR A 231 12.53 -0.18 -17.14
CA THR A 231 12.87 0.19 -15.75
C THR A 231 11.65 0.12 -14.86
N VAL A 232 11.76 -0.60 -13.75
CA VAL A 232 10.73 -0.67 -12.70
C VAL A 232 11.22 0.04 -11.45
N LEU A 233 10.44 1.04 -11.02
CA LEU A 233 10.68 1.77 -9.78
C LEU A 233 9.87 1.15 -8.64
N TYR A 234 10.53 0.78 -7.55
CA TYR A 234 9.90 0.34 -6.32
C TYR A 234 10.04 1.41 -5.24
N LEU A 235 8.90 2.01 -4.84
CA LEU A 235 8.78 2.95 -3.75
C LEU A 235 8.44 2.20 -2.46
N THR A 236 9.38 2.16 -1.51
CA THR A 236 9.20 1.35 -0.30
C THR A 236 8.42 2.09 0.79
N ARG A 237 7.87 1.33 1.75
CA ARG A 237 7.21 1.85 2.95
C ARG A 237 8.11 1.70 4.16
N TYR A 238 7.89 2.52 5.19
CA TYR A 238 8.59 2.36 6.45
C TYR A 238 8.18 1.06 7.15
N VAL A 239 9.16 0.24 7.56
CA VAL A 239 8.94 -1.08 8.20
C VAL A 239 7.96 -1.03 9.38
N ARG A 240 7.95 0.05 10.17
CA ARG A 240 7.03 0.18 11.32
C ARG A 240 5.57 0.40 10.93
N TYR A 241 5.32 0.76 9.67
CA TYR A 241 3.98 0.92 9.14
C TYR A 241 3.45 -0.34 8.48
N LEU A 242 4.25 -1.42 8.45
CA LEU A 242 3.81 -2.75 8.07
C LEU A 242 2.95 -3.34 9.19
N GLN A 243 1.97 -4.16 8.79
CA GLN A 243 1.14 -4.94 9.71
C GLN A 243 2.00 -5.93 10.51
N LYS A 244 3.03 -6.51 9.86
CA LYS A 244 4.07 -7.31 10.52
C LYS A 244 5.42 -6.56 10.46
N PRO A 245 5.75 -5.70 11.45
CA PRO A 245 6.88 -4.78 11.39
C PRO A 245 8.22 -5.46 11.74
N THR A 246 8.60 -6.50 10.99
CA THR A 246 9.91 -7.16 11.10
C THR A 246 10.73 -6.96 9.84
N ILE A 247 12.06 -6.93 9.98
CA ILE A 247 12.98 -6.81 8.84
C ILE A 247 12.84 -8.02 7.90
N GLN A 248 12.64 -9.21 8.46
CA GLN A 248 12.41 -10.44 7.68
C GLN A 248 11.14 -10.34 6.84
N ASN A 249 10.03 -9.89 7.43
CA ASN A 249 8.77 -9.72 6.69
C ASN A 249 8.90 -8.64 5.61
N HIS A 250 9.55 -7.52 5.93
CA HIS A 250 9.80 -6.46 4.96
C HIS A 250 10.65 -6.96 3.77
N HIS A 251 11.68 -7.77 4.04
CA HIS A 251 12.51 -8.37 3.00
C HIS A 251 11.71 -9.34 2.14
N TYR A 252 10.98 -10.27 2.76
CA TYR A 252 10.11 -11.22 2.05
C TYR A 252 9.09 -10.50 1.16
N LEU A 253 8.39 -9.49 1.70
CA LEU A 253 7.38 -8.73 0.97
C LEU A 253 7.99 -7.98 -0.22
N SER A 254 9.13 -7.30 -0.01
CA SER A 254 9.85 -6.59 -1.08
C SER A 254 10.31 -7.56 -2.18
N ALA A 255 10.91 -8.68 -1.79
CA ALA A 255 11.39 -9.70 -2.73
C ALA A 255 10.24 -10.31 -3.53
N MET A 256 9.12 -10.61 -2.88
CA MET A 256 7.92 -11.15 -3.52
C MET A 256 7.34 -10.16 -4.54
N ILE A 257 7.19 -8.89 -4.18
CA ILE A 257 6.70 -7.86 -5.11
C ILE A 257 7.59 -7.74 -6.34
N LEU A 258 8.91 -7.76 -6.16
CA LEU A 258 9.86 -7.70 -7.26
C LEU A 258 9.83 -8.96 -8.14
N ASP A 259 9.69 -10.15 -7.54
CA ASP A 259 9.53 -11.39 -8.31
C ASP A 259 8.20 -11.46 -9.07
N LEU A 260 7.13 -10.83 -8.56
CA LEU A 260 5.82 -10.81 -9.20
C LEU A 260 5.74 -9.82 -10.36
N PHE A 261 6.34 -8.64 -10.21
CA PHE A 261 6.03 -7.51 -11.08
C PHE A 261 7.24 -6.84 -11.74
N ALA A 262 8.48 -7.18 -11.35
CA ALA A 262 9.70 -6.58 -11.89
C ALA A 262 10.59 -7.59 -12.66
N GLU A 263 10.09 -8.79 -12.92
CA GLU A 263 10.84 -9.83 -13.64
C GLU A 263 11.29 -9.32 -15.01
N GLY A 264 12.56 -9.56 -15.35
CA GLY A 264 13.17 -9.13 -16.61
C GLY A 264 13.42 -7.63 -16.77
N ASN A 265 13.15 -6.79 -15.76
CA ASN A 265 13.35 -5.34 -15.83
C ASN A 265 14.54 -4.88 -14.96
N GLN A 266 15.09 -3.70 -15.26
CA GLN A 266 16.04 -3.03 -14.36
C GLN A 266 15.28 -2.49 -13.15
N ILE A 267 15.70 -2.91 -11.97
CA ILE A 267 15.06 -2.49 -10.72
C ILE A 267 15.75 -1.23 -10.20
N VAL A 268 14.92 -0.25 -9.85
CA VAL A 268 15.32 0.95 -9.14
C VAL A 268 14.53 1.00 -7.84
N ILE A 269 15.19 1.12 -6.70
CA ILE A 269 14.53 1.17 -5.39
C ILE A 269 14.72 2.57 -4.81
N LYS A 270 13.62 3.21 -4.43
CA LYS A 270 13.62 4.45 -3.64
C LYS A 270 13.15 4.13 -2.22
N PRO A 271 14.08 4.07 -1.24
CA PRO A 271 13.71 3.82 0.14
C PRO A 271 12.88 4.97 0.72
N HIS A 272 11.95 4.62 1.61
CA HIS A 272 11.24 5.61 2.43
C HIS A 272 12.23 6.45 3.27
N PRO A 273 12.05 7.77 3.44
CA PRO A 273 12.98 8.64 4.17
C PRO A 273 13.29 8.17 5.61
N ARG A 274 12.25 7.66 6.29
CA ARG A 274 12.33 7.10 7.65
C ARG A 274 12.79 5.64 7.72
N ASP A 275 13.02 4.96 6.59
CA ASP A 275 13.52 3.59 6.67
C ASP A 275 14.97 3.58 7.17
N PHE A 276 15.16 2.93 8.32
CA PHE A 276 16.45 2.77 8.98
C PHE A 276 17.14 1.46 8.58
N SER A 277 16.44 0.56 7.89
CA SER A 277 17.07 -0.66 7.40
C SER A 277 18.23 -0.29 6.48
N GLY A 278 17.98 0.54 5.45
CA GLY A 278 19.01 0.97 4.50
C GLY A 278 19.68 -0.18 3.73
N ARG A 279 19.21 -1.42 3.91
CA ARG A 279 19.90 -2.63 3.46
C ARG A 279 19.56 -3.02 2.03
N TYR A 280 18.73 -2.25 1.31
CA TYR A 280 18.28 -2.63 -0.03
C TYR A 280 19.42 -2.97 -1.00
N ARG A 281 20.60 -2.33 -0.86
CA ARG A 281 21.78 -2.67 -1.68
C ARG A 281 22.33 -4.06 -1.40
N GLU A 282 22.23 -4.52 -0.15
CA GLU A 282 22.62 -5.86 0.26
C GLU A 282 21.54 -6.90 -0.11
N LEU A 283 20.27 -6.52 0.02
CA LEU A 283 19.13 -7.40 -0.22
C LEU A 283 18.89 -7.64 -1.72
N PHE A 284 19.16 -6.62 -2.54
CA PHE A 284 18.91 -6.62 -3.98
C PHE A 284 20.14 -6.08 -4.71
N SER A 285 21.15 -6.94 -4.87
CA SER A 285 22.42 -6.56 -5.48
C SER A 285 22.31 -6.21 -6.97
N ASP A 286 21.22 -6.63 -7.61
CA ASP A 286 20.85 -6.32 -9.00
C ASP A 286 20.09 -4.98 -9.14
N ALA A 287 19.73 -4.33 -8.03
CA ALA A 287 18.96 -3.10 -8.02
C ALA A 287 19.82 -1.84 -7.87
N VAL A 288 19.40 -0.77 -8.54
CA VAL A 288 19.93 0.59 -8.30
C VAL A 288 19.16 1.21 -7.13
N VAL A 289 19.81 1.39 -5.98
CA VAL A 289 19.19 1.97 -4.78
C VAL A 289 19.48 3.46 -4.69
N LEU A 290 18.42 4.25 -4.85
CA LEU A 290 18.44 5.71 -4.79
C LEU A 290 18.63 6.21 -3.36
N ASP A 291 19.09 7.46 -3.25
CA ASP A 291 19.17 8.15 -1.97
C ASP A 291 17.76 8.35 -1.38
N LYS A 292 17.59 8.09 -0.09
CA LYS A 292 16.31 8.26 0.60
C LYS A 292 15.98 9.72 0.92
N HIS A 293 16.96 10.63 0.89
CA HIS A 293 16.82 11.98 1.43
C HIS A 293 16.09 12.98 0.53
N PHE A 294 15.91 12.68 -0.76
CA PHE A 294 15.17 13.54 -1.68
C PHE A 294 13.67 13.14 -1.80
N PRO A 295 12.75 14.12 -2.02
CA PRO A 295 11.33 13.88 -2.27
C PRO A 295 11.10 13.11 -3.57
N SER A 296 10.15 12.17 -3.57
CA SER A 296 9.83 11.36 -4.75
C SER A 296 9.33 12.18 -5.93
N GLU A 297 8.73 13.34 -5.69
CA GLU A 297 8.26 14.30 -6.71
C GLU A 297 9.40 14.85 -7.58
N LEU A 298 10.66 14.67 -7.18
CA LEU A 298 11.81 15.05 -8.00
C LEU A 298 12.22 13.96 -9.00
N LEU A 299 11.74 12.71 -8.85
CA LEU A 299 12.09 11.58 -9.72
C LEU A 299 11.90 11.86 -11.22
N PRO A 300 10.83 12.54 -11.68
CA PRO A 300 10.63 12.86 -13.11
C PRO A 300 11.76 13.69 -13.71
N PHE A 301 12.51 14.42 -12.87
CA PHE A 301 13.64 15.25 -13.30
C PHE A 301 14.98 14.52 -13.18
N LEU A 302 15.01 13.37 -12.51
CA LEU A 302 16.21 12.56 -12.33
C LEU A 302 16.33 11.46 -13.39
N TYR A 303 15.23 11.07 -14.02
CA TYR A 303 15.18 10.01 -15.03
C TYR A 303 14.55 10.56 -16.31
N ASP A 304 15.25 10.43 -17.44
CA ASP A 304 14.83 11.05 -18.70
C ASP A 304 13.82 10.19 -19.49
N GLU A 305 13.63 8.93 -19.10
CA GLU A 305 12.69 8.01 -19.72
C GLU A 305 11.46 7.77 -18.83
N LYS A 306 10.49 7.04 -19.37
CA LYS A 306 9.29 6.63 -18.63
C LYS A 306 9.53 5.27 -17.97
N PHE A 307 9.09 5.10 -16.72
CA PHE A 307 9.14 3.78 -16.07
C PHE A 307 8.17 2.81 -16.74
N GLU A 308 8.56 1.54 -16.88
CA GLU A 308 7.61 0.50 -17.29
C GLU A 308 6.54 0.35 -16.21
N LYS A 309 6.98 0.23 -14.96
CA LYS A 309 6.09 0.15 -13.80
C LYS A 309 6.63 0.99 -12.65
N ILE A 310 5.75 1.65 -11.93
CA ILE A 310 6.03 2.13 -10.58
C ILE A 310 5.18 1.31 -9.61
N ILE A 311 5.84 0.69 -8.64
CA ILE A 311 5.23 -0.17 -7.65
C ILE A 311 5.39 0.48 -6.27
N THR A 312 4.32 0.49 -5.48
CA THR A 312 4.40 0.93 -4.09
C THR A 312 3.60 0.06 -3.15
N ILE A 313 3.99 0.08 -1.88
CA ILE A 313 3.17 -0.41 -0.77
C ILE A 313 2.66 0.81 0.02
N GLY A 314 1.50 1.35 -0.33
CA GLY A 314 0.86 2.48 0.38
C GLY A 314 1.68 3.78 0.47
N SER A 315 2.44 4.13 -0.57
CA SER A 315 3.03 5.48 -0.68
C SER A 315 2.09 6.42 -1.43
N THR A 316 1.82 7.60 -0.85
CA THR A 316 1.02 8.65 -1.51
C THR A 316 1.78 9.35 -2.63
N ALA A 317 3.12 9.27 -2.65
CA ALA A 317 3.95 9.87 -3.68
C ALA A 317 3.69 9.30 -5.09
N ILE A 318 3.14 8.08 -5.17
CA ILE A 318 2.84 7.44 -6.44
C ILE A 318 1.80 8.23 -7.26
N ASP A 319 0.88 8.93 -6.60
CA ASP A 319 -0.15 9.73 -7.27
C ASP A 319 0.46 10.91 -8.03
N ALA A 320 1.64 11.37 -7.63
CA ALA A 320 2.34 12.44 -8.33
C ALA A 320 3.03 11.93 -9.62
N LEU A 321 3.34 10.63 -9.69
CA LEU A 321 4.17 10.02 -10.73
C LEU A 321 3.37 9.25 -11.80
N ASP A 322 2.04 9.42 -11.84
CA ASP A 322 1.15 8.67 -12.73
C ASP A 322 1.53 8.86 -14.22
N ASN A 323 1.96 10.07 -14.59
CA ASN A 323 2.40 10.38 -15.96
C ASN A 323 3.78 9.81 -16.31
N ASP A 324 4.57 9.42 -15.30
CA ASP A 324 5.95 8.96 -15.43
C ASP A 324 6.06 7.43 -15.51
N ALA A 325 4.94 6.71 -15.51
CA ALA A 325 4.90 5.25 -15.64
C ALA A 325 3.92 4.77 -16.71
N LYS A 326 4.23 3.66 -17.40
CA LYS A 326 3.24 2.99 -18.27
C LYS A 326 2.20 2.25 -17.44
N GLU A 327 2.60 1.76 -16.26
CA GLU A 327 1.73 1.10 -15.30
C GLU A 327 2.05 1.52 -13.86
N ILE A 328 1.00 1.70 -13.06
CA ILE A 328 1.08 1.98 -11.63
C ILE A 328 0.49 0.80 -10.85
N ILE A 329 1.26 0.25 -9.92
CA ILE A 329 0.82 -0.82 -9.01
C ILE A 329 0.83 -0.29 -7.58
N LYS A 330 -0.37 -0.11 -7.00
CA LYS A 330 -0.58 0.33 -5.62
C LYS A 330 -1.02 -0.86 -4.77
N LEU A 331 -0.16 -1.27 -3.85
CA LEU A 331 -0.42 -2.38 -2.93
C LEU A 331 -0.70 -1.79 -1.55
N GLU A 332 -1.89 -2.03 -1.01
CA GLU A 332 -2.30 -1.50 0.30
C GLU A 332 -2.25 -2.57 1.40
N ASP A 333 -2.69 -2.22 2.61
CA ASP A 333 -2.67 -3.10 3.78
C ASP A 333 -3.39 -4.46 3.52
N GLY A 334 -4.40 -4.48 2.65
CA GLY A 334 -5.09 -5.72 2.24
C GLY A 334 -4.18 -6.72 1.54
N PHE A 335 -3.26 -6.23 0.69
CA PHE A 335 -2.28 -7.06 0.00
C PHE A 335 -1.26 -7.64 0.98
N GLU A 336 -0.72 -6.81 1.88
CA GLU A 336 0.24 -7.27 2.91
C GLU A 336 -0.37 -8.40 3.76
N ASN A 337 -1.60 -8.21 4.23
CA ASN A 337 -2.28 -9.17 5.09
C ASN A 337 -2.59 -10.51 4.42
N ARG A 338 -2.67 -10.53 3.09
CA ARG A 338 -3.06 -11.71 2.31
C ARG A 338 -2.01 -12.13 1.29
N ILE A 339 -0.75 -11.70 1.43
CA ILE A 339 0.33 -12.00 0.48
C ILE A 339 0.44 -13.49 0.15
N GLU A 340 0.15 -14.36 1.10
CA GLU A 340 0.15 -15.82 0.94
C GLU A 340 -0.92 -16.34 -0.02
N ALA A 341 -2.04 -15.62 -0.17
CA ALA A 341 -3.11 -15.97 -1.12
C ALA A 341 -2.67 -15.76 -2.57
N VAL A 342 -1.58 -15.01 -2.82
CA VAL A 342 -1.10 -14.69 -4.17
C VAL A 342 -0.88 -15.94 -5.04
N PHE A 343 -0.47 -17.05 -4.43
CA PHE A 343 -0.23 -18.30 -5.16
C PHE A 343 -1.52 -18.90 -5.71
N SER A 344 -2.64 -18.83 -4.98
CA SER A 344 -3.95 -19.27 -5.48
C SER A 344 -4.41 -18.40 -6.66
N TYR A 345 -4.19 -17.08 -6.57
CA TYR A 345 -4.48 -16.16 -7.67
C TYR A 345 -3.65 -16.48 -8.92
N ILE A 346 -2.35 -16.70 -8.77
CA ILE A 346 -1.47 -17.10 -9.88
C ILE A 346 -1.95 -18.41 -10.50
N GLY A 347 -2.21 -19.43 -9.68
CA GLY A 347 -2.69 -20.74 -10.16
C GLY A 347 -3.99 -20.62 -10.95
N ALA A 348 -4.96 -19.85 -10.46
CA ALA A 348 -6.23 -19.62 -11.14
C ALA A 348 -6.05 -18.88 -12.48
N LEU A 349 -5.27 -17.81 -12.51
CA LEU A 349 -5.04 -17.03 -13.74
C LEU A 349 -4.27 -17.85 -14.80
N GLN A 350 -3.30 -18.66 -14.37
CA GLN A 350 -2.57 -19.55 -15.28
C GLN A 350 -3.46 -20.66 -15.83
N MET A 351 -4.35 -21.20 -15.00
CA MET A 351 -5.35 -22.18 -15.45
C MET A 351 -6.30 -21.55 -16.47
N ILE A 352 -6.79 -20.33 -16.22
CA ILE A 352 -7.62 -19.59 -17.17
C ILE A 352 -6.89 -19.41 -18.50
N LYS A 353 -5.64 -18.94 -18.47
CA LYS A 353 -4.80 -18.76 -19.66
C LYS A 353 -4.61 -20.05 -20.44
N SER A 354 -4.44 -21.18 -19.74
CA SER A 354 -4.23 -22.49 -20.36
C SER A 354 -5.52 -23.08 -20.96
N LEU A 355 -6.67 -22.88 -20.32
CA LEU A 355 -7.94 -23.46 -20.74
C LEU A 355 -8.65 -22.61 -21.80
N PHE A 356 -8.39 -21.31 -21.84
CA PHE A 356 -9.05 -20.38 -22.73
C PHE A 356 -8.03 -19.50 -23.45
N SER A 357 -7.61 -19.92 -24.66
CA SER A 357 -6.60 -19.22 -25.47
C SER A 357 -6.98 -17.77 -25.84
N ASP A 358 -8.28 -17.51 -26.03
CA ASP A 358 -8.81 -16.23 -26.52
C ASP A 358 -9.82 -15.61 -25.54
N ILE A 359 -9.59 -15.80 -24.24
CA ILE A 359 -10.47 -15.23 -23.23
C ILE A 359 -10.42 -13.70 -23.23
N ARG A 360 -11.59 -13.07 -23.18
CA ARG A 360 -11.72 -11.62 -23.11
C ARG A 360 -12.04 -11.17 -21.69
N LYS A 361 -11.69 -9.94 -21.34
CA LYS A 361 -11.92 -9.38 -20.00
C LYS A 361 -13.39 -9.40 -19.59
N GLU A 362 -14.32 -9.27 -20.53
CA GLU A 362 -15.77 -9.30 -20.29
C GLU A 362 -16.31 -10.71 -20.01
N GLU A 363 -15.50 -11.75 -20.23
CA GLU A 363 -15.88 -13.17 -20.04
C GLU A 363 -15.43 -13.72 -18.68
N ILE A 364 -14.74 -12.90 -17.88
CA ILE A 364 -14.29 -13.21 -16.53
C ILE A 364 -15.01 -12.30 -15.53
N GLU A 365 -15.64 -12.87 -14.51
CA GLU A 365 -16.17 -12.14 -13.37
C GLU A 365 -15.35 -12.46 -12.10
N GLN A 366 -15.24 -11.50 -11.19
CA GLN A 366 -14.64 -11.69 -9.86
C GLN A 366 -15.69 -11.52 -8.75
N ILE A 367 -15.57 -12.32 -7.69
CA ILE A 367 -16.43 -12.25 -6.50
C ILE A 367 -15.56 -12.29 -5.24
N GLY A 368 -15.68 -11.25 -4.41
CA GLY A 368 -14.95 -11.14 -3.14
C GLY A 368 -13.43 -11.14 -3.28
N CYS A 369 -12.90 -10.93 -4.48
CA CYS A 369 -11.47 -10.90 -4.75
C CYS A 369 -10.87 -9.55 -4.34
N LEU A 370 -9.65 -9.59 -3.83
CA LEU A 370 -8.91 -8.38 -3.50
C LEU A 370 -8.33 -7.79 -4.78
N LYS A 371 -8.83 -6.63 -5.19
CA LYS A 371 -8.41 -5.91 -6.41
C LYS A 371 -6.91 -5.61 -6.44
N GLU A 372 -6.34 -5.23 -5.31
CA GLU A 372 -4.91 -4.95 -5.15
C GLU A 372 -4.04 -6.18 -5.46
N MET A 373 -4.64 -7.38 -5.47
CA MET A 373 -4.00 -8.62 -5.89
C MET A 373 -4.44 -9.03 -7.31
N LEU A 374 -5.75 -9.09 -7.57
CA LEU A 374 -6.27 -9.61 -8.84
C LEU A 374 -5.88 -8.73 -10.03
N ASP A 375 -6.01 -7.41 -9.92
CA ASP A 375 -5.83 -6.49 -11.03
C ASP A 375 -4.40 -6.52 -11.60
N PRO A 376 -3.34 -6.35 -10.79
CA PRO A 376 -1.97 -6.41 -11.31
C PRO A 376 -1.59 -7.81 -11.80
N LEU A 377 -2.03 -8.88 -11.13
CA LEU A 377 -1.74 -10.25 -11.57
C LEU A 377 -2.47 -10.60 -12.89
N SER A 378 -3.72 -10.17 -13.05
CA SER A 378 -4.47 -10.39 -14.28
C SER A 378 -3.82 -9.64 -15.45
N ARG A 379 -3.34 -8.41 -15.22
CA ARG A 379 -2.59 -7.68 -16.23
C ARG A 379 -1.30 -8.40 -16.59
N GLU A 380 -0.57 -8.90 -15.60
CA GLU A 380 0.69 -9.63 -15.80
C GLU A 380 0.48 -10.93 -16.60
N TYR A 381 -0.53 -11.74 -16.24
CA TYR A 381 -0.67 -13.09 -16.79
C TYR A 381 -1.63 -13.19 -17.98
N LEU A 382 -2.70 -12.38 -18.00
CA LEU A 382 -3.74 -12.35 -19.04
C LEU A 382 -3.63 -11.13 -19.96
N GLY A 383 -2.87 -10.09 -19.61
CA GLY A 383 -2.74 -8.87 -20.41
C GLY A 383 -3.87 -7.86 -20.22
N PHE A 384 -4.80 -8.08 -19.29
CA PHE A 384 -5.90 -7.16 -18.99
C PHE A 384 -6.34 -7.26 -17.52
N VAL A 385 -7.08 -6.25 -17.05
CA VAL A 385 -7.70 -6.25 -15.72
C VAL A 385 -9.11 -6.86 -15.79
N VAL A 386 -9.45 -7.70 -14.82
CA VAL A 386 -10.79 -8.27 -14.67
C VAL A 386 -11.74 -7.17 -14.17
N PRO A 387 -12.80 -6.81 -14.91
CA PRO A 387 -13.73 -5.77 -14.49
C PRO A 387 -14.52 -6.20 -13.25
N GLU A 388 -14.87 -5.24 -12.38
CA GLU A 388 -15.76 -5.46 -11.22
C GLU A 388 -17.22 -5.76 -11.59
N THR A 389 -17.61 -5.45 -12.83
CA THR A 389 -18.95 -5.54 -13.40
C THR A 389 -20.08 -4.85 -12.62
N GLU A 390 -20.58 -3.75 -13.19
CA GLU A 390 -22.02 -3.58 -13.37
C GLU A 390 -22.36 -3.66 -14.88
N ARG A 391 -23.20 -4.65 -15.23
CA ARG A 391 -24.04 -4.82 -16.45
C ARG A 391 -23.47 -5.46 -17.75
N GLY A 392 -24.33 -6.29 -18.38
CA GLY A 392 -24.37 -6.55 -19.82
C GLY A 392 -24.67 -8.01 -20.24
N GLN A 393 -25.43 -8.22 -21.33
CA GLN A 393 -25.90 -9.51 -21.89
C GLN A 393 -24.78 -10.39 -22.53
N GLY A 394 -23.63 -10.54 -21.89
CA GLY A 394 -22.52 -11.38 -22.37
C GLY A 394 -22.49 -12.78 -21.72
N GLU A 395 -21.94 -13.78 -22.44
CA GLU A 395 -21.71 -15.12 -21.89
C GLU A 395 -20.51 -15.08 -20.92
N ARG A 396 -20.74 -15.41 -19.65
CA ARG A 396 -19.68 -15.58 -18.65
C ARG A 396 -19.00 -16.93 -18.87
N LYS A 397 -17.68 -16.94 -19.06
CA LYS A 397 -16.92 -18.19 -19.18
C LYS A 397 -16.33 -18.60 -17.84
N VAL A 398 -15.74 -17.66 -17.11
CA VAL A 398 -15.05 -17.95 -15.85
C VAL A 398 -15.49 -17.01 -14.74
N ILE A 399 -15.62 -17.54 -13.52
CA ILE A 399 -15.78 -16.74 -12.31
C ILE A 399 -14.67 -17.08 -11.34
N ILE A 400 -13.94 -16.08 -10.84
CA ILE A 400 -12.94 -16.22 -9.79
C ILE A 400 -13.56 -15.78 -8.47
N VAL A 401 -13.49 -16.64 -7.45
CA VAL A 401 -14.14 -16.42 -6.15
C VAL A 401 -13.11 -16.57 -5.04
N ASP A 402 -12.95 -15.54 -4.22
CA ASP A 402 -12.07 -15.56 -3.05
C ASP A 402 -12.85 -15.41 -1.73
N GLN A 403 -13.91 -14.58 -1.74
CA GLN A 403 -14.89 -14.49 -0.63
C GLN A 403 -16.31 -14.67 -1.18
N ILE A 404 -17.06 -15.65 -0.65
CA ILE A 404 -18.47 -15.87 -1.02
C ILE A 404 -19.35 -14.84 -0.30
N GLU A 405 -19.60 -13.72 -0.98
CA GLU A 405 -20.46 -12.64 -0.47
C GLU A 405 -21.85 -12.62 -1.10
N LYS A 406 -22.01 -13.24 -2.28
CA LYS A 406 -23.24 -13.22 -3.08
C LYS A 406 -23.48 -14.57 -3.76
N GLU A 407 -24.69 -14.74 -4.30
CA GLU A 407 -25.00 -15.86 -5.17
C GLU A 407 -24.09 -15.86 -6.41
N ILE A 408 -23.60 -17.03 -6.78
CA ILE A 408 -22.62 -17.20 -7.84
C ILE A 408 -23.36 -17.40 -9.16
N PRO A 409 -23.21 -16.49 -10.15
CA PRO A 409 -23.86 -16.61 -11.44
C PRO A 409 -23.48 -17.88 -12.21
N GLU A 410 -24.19 -18.11 -13.32
CA GLU A 410 -23.85 -19.15 -14.29
C GLU A 410 -22.59 -18.78 -15.08
N ALA A 411 -21.69 -19.75 -15.25
CA ALA A 411 -20.46 -19.68 -16.04
C ALA A 411 -20.01 -21.11 -16.40
N LYS A 412 -19.05 -21.26 -17.31
CA LYS A 412 -18.50 -22.58 -17.69
C LYS A 412 -17.58 -23.16 -16.62
N LEU A 413 -16.87 -22.29 -15.91
CA LEU A 413 -15.91 -22.64 -14.87
C LEU A 413 -16.00 -21.64 -13.71
N VAL A 414 -16.06 -22.14 -12.48
CA VAL A 414 -15.92 -21.31 -11.28
C VAL A 414 -14.73 -21.77 -10.46
N LEU A 415 -13.85 -20.84 -10.08
CA LEU A 415 -12.61 -21.09 -9.37
C LEU A 415 -12.66 -20.50 -7.97
N TYR A 416 -12.66 -21.34 -6.94
CA TYR A 416 -12.65 -20.94 -5.54
C TYR A 416 -11.22 -20.94 -5.01
N LEU A 417 -10.72 -19.78 -4.56
CA LEU A 417 -9.32 -19.58 -4.17
C LEU A 417 -9.03 -19.86 -2.69
N ASP A 418 -10.03 -19.76 -1.82
CA ASP A 418 -9.97 -20.10 -0.39
C ASP A 418 -11.14 -21.01 0.05
N PRO A 419 -11.26 -22.22 -0.53
CA PRO A 419 -12.41 -23.10 -0.32
C PRO A 419 -12.57 -23.57 1.14
N MET A 420 -11.52 -23.47 1.94
CA MET A 420 -11.50 -23.95 3.33
C MET A 420 -12.15 -22.97 4.29
N LYS A 421 -12.14 -21.67 3.96
CA LYS A 421 -12.91 -20.65 4.70
C LYS A 421 -14.33 -20.53 4.17
N ASP A 422 -14.50 -20.75 2.87
CA ASP A 422 -15.75 -20.54 2.18
C ASP A 422 -16.44 -21.86 1.83
N ILE A 423 -16.92 -22.57 2.86
CA ILE A 423 -17.63 -23.86 2.70
C ILE A 423 -19.05 -23.65 2.09
N GLY A 424 -19.31 -22.53 1.42
CA GLY A 424 -20.63 -22.11 0.92
C GLY A 424 -20.87 -22.36 -0.58
N PHE A 425 -19.92 -23.00 -1.29
CA PHE A 425 -20.06 -23.20 -2.74
C PHE A 425 -21.03 -24.34 -3.10
N ARG A 426 -21.67 -24.22 -4.27
CA ARG A 426 -22.75 -25.09 -4.78
C ARG A 426 -22.37 -25.73 -6.13
N GLY A 427 -21.20 -26.34 -6.21
CA GLY A 427 -20.74 -26.98 -7.45
C GLY A 427 -21.24 -28.42 -7.60
N GLN A 428 -21.48 -28.84 -8.84
CA GLN A 428 -21.95 -30.20 -9.16
C GLN A 428 -20.81 -31.13 -9.62
N ASN A 429 -19.79 -30.56 -10.26
CA ASN A 429 -18.66 -31.30 -10.80
C ASN A 429 -17.36 -30.62 -10.35
N LEU A 430 -16.84 -31.10 -9.22
CA LEU A 430 -15.74 -30.47 -8.51
C LEU A 430 -14.42 -31.15 -8.83
N SER A 431 -13.39 -30.35 -9.06
CA SER A 431 -12.01 -30.82 -9.13
C SER A 431 -11.12 -30.01 -8.20
N PHE A 432 -10.28 -30.70 -7.44
CA PHE A 432 -9.28 -30.08 -6.58
C PHE A 432 -7.99 -29.82 -7.35
N ILE A 433 -7.45 -28.61 -7.26
CA ILE A 433 -6.12 -28.25 -7.78
C ILE A 433 -5.29 -27.79 -6.60
N GLY A 434 -4.23 -28.51 -6.24
CA GLY A 434 -3.36 -28.07 -5.16
C GLY A 434 -2.41 -26.97 -5.62
N VAL A 435 -2.00 -26.15 -4.66
CA VAL A 435 -1.13 -24.99 -4.84
C VAL A 435 -0.07 -25.08 -3.75
N CYS A 436 1.17 -25.38 -4.13
CA CYS A 436 2.28 -25.55 -3.21
C CYS A 436 3.37 -24.55 -3.53
N ALA A 437 3.71 -23.68 -2.58
CA ALA A 437 4.92 -22.87 -2.65
C ALA A 437 5.93 -23.42 -1.66
N GLU A 438 7.13 -23.79 -2.11
CA GLU A 438 8.15 -24.38 -1.23
C GLU A 438 9.54 -23.78 -1.42
N PRO A 439 10.36 -23.72 -0.35
CA PRO A 439 11.74 -23.27 -0.44
C PRO A 439 12.59 -24.20 -1.33
N VAL A 440 13.27 -23.64 -2.32
CA VAL A 440 14.24 -24.40 -3.14
C VAL A 440 15.69 -24.25 -2.70
N ARG A 441 15.97 -23.31 -1.79
CA ARG A 441 17.32 -23.05 -1.25
C ARG A 441 17.31 -22.69 0.24
N LYS A 442 18.47 -22.83 0.89
CA LYS A 442 18.62 -22.65 2.35
C LYS A 442 18.36 -21.22 2.83
N ASP A 443 18.62 -20.23 1.99
CA ASP A 443 18.46 -18.80 2.23
C ASP A 443 17.11 -18.25 1.73
N CYS A 444 16.14 -19.13 1.46
CA CYS A 444 14.78 -18.74 1.09
C CYS A 444 14.13 -17.85 2.16
N LEU A 445 13.42 -16.81 1.71
CA LEU A 445 12.74 -15.83 2.56
C LEU A 445 11.33 -16.26 2.96
N GLY A 446 10.72 -17.14 2.17
CA GLY A 446 9.39 -17.69 2.40
C GLY A 446 9.40 -19.03 3.12
N ALA A 447 8.28 -19.34 3.77
CA ALA A 447 8.01 -20.68 4.29
C ALA A 447 7.22 -21.51 3.27
N ARG A 448 7.24 -22.83 3.45
CA ARG A 448 6.36 -23.74 2.69
C ARG A 448 4.90 -23.37 2.94
N GLN A 449 4.12 -23.28 1.87
CA GLN A 449 2.69 -23.01 1.90
C GLN A 449 1.96 -24.03 1.03
N GLU A 450 0.86 -24.55 1.55
CA GLU A 450 -0.03 -25.46 0.84
C GLU A 450 -1.44 -24.87 0.87
N ARG A 451 -2.02 -24.72 -0.31
CA ARG A 451 -3.36 -24.21 -0.56
C ARG A 451 -4.03 -25.09 -1.62
N GLY A 452 -5.30 -24.82 -1.88
CA GLY A 452 -6.04 -25.50 -2.94
C GLY A 452 -7.01 -24.54 -3.61
N ILE A 453 -7.22 -24.76 -4.90
CA ILE A 453 -8.26 -24.15 -5.70
C ILE A 453 -9.30 -25.23 -5.98
N ILE A 454 -10.58 -24.88 -5.87
CA ILE A 454 -11.66 -25.75 -6.34
C ILE A 454 -12.19 -25.23 -7.65
N ALA A 455 -12.15 -26.09 -8.67
CA ALA A 455 -12.82 -25.85 -9.94
C ALA A 455 -14.19 -26.52 -9.92
N ASP A 456 -15.25 -25.72 -10.02
CA ASP A 456 -16.61 -26.18 -10.36
C ASP A 456 -16.77 -26.11 -11.88
N ILE A 457 -16.71 -27.27 -12.51
CA ILE A 457 -16.63 -27.45 -13.96
C ILE A 457 -18.05 -27.67 -14.50
N ARG A 458 -18.67 -26.60 -14.99
CA ARG A 458 -20.06 -26.63 -15.48
C ARG A 458 -20.15 -26.94 -16.97
N ASP A 459 -19.05 -26.78 -17.70
CA ASP A 459 -18.89 -27.26 -19.08
C ASP A 459 -18.00 -28.52 -19.10
N PRO A 460 -18.55 -29.71 -19.41
CA PRO A 460 -17.79 -30.97 -19.42
C PRO A 460 -16.59 -30.98 -20.38
N SER A 461 -16.56 -30.11 -21.40
CA SER A 461 -15.43 -30.02 -22.33
C SER A 461 -14.13 -29.55 -21.66
N LEU A 462 -14.23 -28.90 -20.49
CA LEU A 462 -13.09 -28.39 -19.74
C LEU A 462 -12.47 -29.44 -18.79
N GLN A 463 -13.13 -30.56 -18.54
CA GLN A 463 -12.74 -31.54 -17.52
C GLN A 463 -11.31 -32.05 -17.71
N ASP A 464 -10.98 -32.55 -18.90
CA ASP A 464 -9.65 -33.09 -19.19
C ASP A 464 -8.55 -32.01 -19.09
N GLY A 465 -8.88 -30.77 -19.47
CA GLY A 465 -7.98 -29.63 -19.33
C GLY A 465 -7.69 -29.31 -17.86
N VAL A 466 -8.71 -29.24 -17.01
CA VAL A 466 -8.56 -29.01 -15.57
C VAL A 466 -7.82 -30.18 -14.90
N ASP A 467 -8.09 -31.41 -15.32
CA ASP A 467 -7.46 -32.61 -14.75
C ASP A 467 -5.97 -32.74 -15.05
N ARG A 468 -5.53 -32.19 -16.18
CA ARG A 468 -4.13 -32.22 -16.63
C ARG A 468 -3.40 -30.91 -16.39
N PHE A 469 -4.08 -29.88 -15.89
CA PHE A 469 -3.46 -28.58 -15.67
C PHE A 469 -2.34 -28.69 -14.66
N CYS A 470 -1.14 -28.31 -15.08
CA CYS A 470 0.01 -28.14 -14.20
C CYS A 470 0.71 -26.82 -14.53
N TYR A 471 1.27 -26.19 -13.50
CA TYR A 471 2.04 -24.96 -13.65
C TYR A 471 3.14 -24.91 -12.61
N GLU A 472 4.34 -24.52 -13.03
CA GLU A 472 5.48 -24.32 -12.15
C GLU A 472 6.11 -22.93 -12.39
N LYS A 473 6.52 -22.27 -11.31
CA LYS A 473 7.26 -21.00 -11.36
C LYS A 473 8.21 -20.88 -10.19
N GLU A 474 9.47 -20.59 -10.47
CA GLU A 474 10.43 -20.15 -9.45
C GLU A 474 10.42 -18.63 -9.28
N PHE A 475 10.45 -18.18 -8.02
CA PHE A 475 10.56 -16.79 -7.61
C PHE A 475 11.99 -16.55 -7.11
N THR A 476 12.82 -15.94 -7.97
CA THR A 476 14.28 -15.92 -7.80
C THR A 476 14.75 -15.18 -6.54
N ARG A 477 14.13 -14.06 -6.18
CA ARG A 477 14.54 -13.25 -5.01
C ARG A 477 14.06 -13.86 -3.71
N THR A 478 12.84 -14.38 -3.69
CA THR A 478 12.30 -15.06 -2.49
C THR A 478 12.90 -16.45 -2.28
N GLY A 479 13.33 -17.12 -3.35
CA GLY A 479 13.84 -18.50 -3.30
C GLY A 479 12.73 -19.55 -3.14
N LEU A 480 11.49 -19.21 -3.52
CA LEU A 480 10.35 -20.11 -3.53
C LEU A 480 10.14 -20.70 -4.93
N SER A 481 9.70 -21.96 -5.00
CA SER A 481 9.09 -22.54 -6.20
C SER A 481 7.62 -22.78 -5.94
N LEU A 482 6.77 -22.33 -6.86
CA LEU A 482 5.35 -22.62 -6.90
C LEU A 482 5.10 -23.77 -7.86
N SER A 483 4.38 -24.77 -7.39
CA SER A 483 3.79 -25.85 -8.17
C SER A 483 2.28 -25.84 -8.00
N VAL A 484 1.54 -25.93 -9.10
CA VAL A 484 0.08 -25.96 -9.12
C VAL A 484 -0.38 -27.17 -9.93
N GLY A 485 -1.31 -27.96 -9.39
CA GLY A 485 -1.86 -29.12 -10.08
C GLY A 485 -0.90 -30.30 -10.22
N THR A 486 0.12 -30.39 -9.35
CA THR A 486 1.16 -31.43 -9.39
C THR A 486 0.85 -32.61 -8.46
N GLU A 487 -0.38 -32.68 -7.93
CA GLU A 487 -0.79 -33.72 -7.00
C GLU A 487 -0.89 -35.10 -7.68
N THR A 488 -0.67 -36.14 -6.90
CA THR A 488 -1.03 -37.51 -7.33
C THR A 488 -2.54 -37.67 -7.47
N LYS A 489 -2.98 -38.65 -8.27
CA LYS A 489 -4.41 -38.96 -8.43
C LYS A 489 -5.09 -39.25 -7.11
N GLU A 490 -4.40 -39.93 -6.20
CA GLU A 490 -4.89 -40.28 -4.86
C GLU A 490 -5.09 -39.03 -4.00
N GLN A 491 -4.13 -38.10 -4.01
CA GLN A 491 -4.24 -36.83 -3.30
C GLN A 491 -5.41 -35.98 -3.80
N LYS A 492 -5.56 -35.87 -5.13
CA LYS A 492 -6.65 -35.13 -5.75
C LYS A 492 -8.01 -35.75 -5.37
N LYS A 493 -8.15 -37.06 -5.52
CA LYS A 493 -9.37 -37.79 -5.14
C LYS A 493 -9.71 -37.64 -3.66
N TYR A 494 -8.71 -37.74 -2.78
CA TYR A 494 -8.89 -37.57 -1.34
C TYR A 494 -9.42 -36.17 -1.02
N ALA A 495 -8.81 -35.13 -1.60
CA ALA A 495 -9.22 -33.74 -1.37
C ALA A 495 -10.65 -33.48 -1.86
N GLU A 496 -11.02 -33.97 -3.06
CA GLU A 496 -12.39 -33.88 -3.60
C GLU A 496 -13.42 -34.50 -2.64
N ILE A 497 -13.18 -35.73 -2.18
CA ILE A 497 -14.10 -36.43 -1.27
C ILE A 497 -14.18 -35.70 0.07
N LEU A 498 -13.05 -35.23 0.59
CA LEU A 498 -13.01 -34.50 1.85
C LEU A 498 -13.90 -33.26 1.79
N ILE A 499 -13.81 -32.52 0.69
CA ILE A 499 -14.57 -31.31 0.45
C ILE A 499 -16.07 -31.59 0.31
N GLU A 500 -16.44 -32.64 -0.44
CA GLU A 500 -17.83 -33.08 -0.52
C GLU A 500 -18.39 -33.42 0.88
N ILE A 501 -17.61 -34.10 1.72
CA ILE A 501 -18.01 -34.41 3.11
C ILE A 501 -18.26 -33.14 3.93
N TYR A 502 -17.39 -32.14 3.81
CA TYR A 502 -17.58 -30.87 4.51
C TYR A 502 -18.84 -30.15 4.08
N TRP A 503 -19.11 -30.12 2.77
CA TRP A 503 -20.30 -29.51 2.22
C TRP A 503 -21.58 -30.19 2.74
N MET A 504 -21.65 -31.53 2.70
CA MET A 504 -22.81 -32.27 3.22
C MET A 504 -23.08 -31.96 4.70
N ARG A 505 -22.02 -31.90 5.53
CA ARG A 505 -22.17 -31.57 6.96
C ARG A 505 -22.66 -30.14 7.20
N ARG A 506 -22.18 -29.15 6.46
CA ARG A 506 -22.66 -27.76 6.60
C ARG A 506 -24.13 -27.62 6.17
N LYS A 507 -24.58 -28.36 5.16
CA LYS A 507 -25.98 -28.37 4.74
C LYS A 507 -26.90 -28.89 5.84
N ALA A 508 -26.45 -29.88 6.61
CA ALA A 508 -27.17 -30.40 7.77
C ALA A 508 -27.15 -29.44 8.98
N ASP A 509 -26.04 -28.72 9.21
CA ASP A 509 -25.80 -27.89 10.40
C ASP A 509 -26.22 -26.40 10.26
N GLN A 510 -27.28 -26.06 9.52
CA GLN A 510 -27.70 -24.64 9.32
C GLN A 510 -27.93 -23.82 10.62
N GLU A 511 -27.89 -24.44 11.80
CA GLU A 511 -28.10 -23.80 13.12
C GLU A 511 -26.90 -23.84 14.10
N SER A 512 -25.74 -24.42 13.77
CA SER A 512 -24.63 -24.54 14.76
C SER A 512 -23.33 -23.82 14.36
N ASP A 513 -22.87 -22.92 15.24
CA ASP A 513 -21.65 -22.11 15.14
C ASP A 513 -20.38 -22.94 15.53
N MET A 514 -20.31 -24.19 15.06
CA MET A 514 -19.24 -25.11 15.39
C MET A 514 -18.05 -24.90 14.44
N THR A 515 -16.94 -24.37 14.98
CA THR A 515 -15.64 -24.34 14.29
C THR A 515 -15.10 -25.75 14.15
N TYR A 516 -15.35 -26.40 13.01
CA TYR A 516 -14.78 -27.71 12.71
C TYR A 516 -13.28 -27.58 12.44
N ARG A 517 -12.46 -28.38 13.14
CA ARG A 517 -11.02 -28.51 12.85
C ARG A 517 -10.81 -29.60 11.80
N PHE A 518 -10.17 -29.24 10.69
CA PHE A 518 -9.78 -30.14 9.62
C PHE A 518 -8.81 -31.23 10.10
N PRO A 519 -8.90 -32.48 9.58
CA PRO A 519 -7.77 -33.38 9.61
C PRO A 519 -6.56 -32.67 9.00
N ALA A 520 -5.43 -32.69 9.71
CA ALA A 520 -4.19 -32.18 9.14
C ALA A 520 -3.90 -32.94 7.83
N TRP A 521 -3.61 -32.19 6.76
CA TRP A 521 -3.21 -32.75 5.48
C TRP A 521 -2.06 -33.74 5.70
N ARG A 522 -2.30 -35.02 5.39
CA ARG A 522 -1.25 -36.04 5.48
C ARG A 522 -0.31 -35.86 4.29
N LYS A 523 0.99 -35.72 4.57
CA LYS A 523 2.04 -35.61 3.53
C LYS A 523 2.08 -36.78 2.54
N LYS A 524 1.52 -37.93 2.91
CA LYS A 524 1.31 -39.07 2.02
C LYS A 524 -0.12 -39.54 2.16
N ILE A 525 -0.86 -39.48 1.06
CA ILE A 525 -2.20 -40.05 0.91
C ILE A 525 -2.05 -41.36 0.16
N THR A 526 -2.55 -42.43 0.75
CA THR A 526 -2.54 -43.77 0.14
C THR A 526 -3.92 -44.08 -0.45
N GLN A 527 -3.98 -45.07 -1.33
CA GLN A 527 -5.25 -45.60 -1.84
C GLN A 527 -6.20 -46.05 -0.71
N ALA A 528 -5.66 -46.62 0.38
CA ALA A 528 -6.44 -47.00 1.54
C ALA A 528 -7.07 -45.79 2.28
N ASP A 529 -6.36 -44.66 2.33
CA ASP A 529 -6.90 -43.41 2.89
C ASP A 529 -8.08 -42.90 2.04
N VAL A 530 -7.98 -42.99 0.71
CA VAL A 530 -9.05 -42.62 -0.23
C VAL A 530 -10.27 -43.53 -0.04
N GLU A 531 -10.06 -44.83 0.07
CA GLU A 531 -11.13 -45.81 0.29
C GLU A 531 -11.86 -45.59 1.62
N ALA A 532 -11.12 -45.33 2.71
CA ALA A 532 -11.71 -45.01 4.00
C ALA A 532 -12.57 -43.73 3.93
N LEU A 533 -12.10 -42.71 3.22
CA LEU A 533 -12.84 -41.46 3.04
C LEU A 533 -14.09 -41.64 2.16
N CYS A 534 -14.00 -42.48 1.11
CA CYS A 534 -15.15 -42.90 0.30
C CYS A 534 -16.23 -43.58 1.15
N GLN A 535 -15.84 -44.48 2.05
CA GLN A 535 -16.77 -45.15 2.96
C GLN A 535 -17.49 -44.16 3.88
N LEU A 536 -16.75 -43.21 4.46
CA LEU A 536 -17.32 -42.13 5.27
C LEU A 536 -18.32 -41.28 4.47
N ARG A 537 -17.94 -40.87 3.26
CA ARG A 537 -18.83 -40.12 2.35
C ARG A 537 -20.12 -40.89 2.07
N SER A 538 -20.02 -42.17 1.75
CA SER A 538 -21.18 -43.02 1.47
C SER A 538 -22.07 -43.22 2.69
N ALA A 539 -21.51 -43.29 3.90
CA ALA A 539 -22.29 -43.33 5.13
C ALA A 539 -23.09 -42.03 5.34
N LEU A 540 -22.44 -40.87 5.17
CA LEU A 540 -23.09 -39.56 5.32
C LEU A 540 -24.20 -39.33 4.27
N LYS A 541 -24.00 -39.72 3.01
CA LYS A 541 -25.05 -39.65 1.98
C LYS A 541 -26.29 -40.47 2.35
N LYS A 542 -26.09 -41.67 2.93
CA LYS A 542 -27.19 -42.51 3.41
C LYS A 542 -27.91 -41.88 4.61
N GLU A 543 -27.20 -41.18 5.50
CA GLU A 543 -27.84 -40.44 6.59
C GLU A 543 -28.70 -39.28 6.06
N GLU A 544 -28.22 -38.54 5.06
CA GLU A 544 -28.97 -37.46 4.41
C GLU A 544 -30.22 -37.97 3.65
N GLU A 545 -30.14 -39.15 3.00
CA GLU A 545 -31.30 -39.77 2.32
C GLU A 545 -32.37 -40.30 3.30
N ASN A 546 -32.01 -40.52 4.58
CA ASN A 546 -32.91 -41.04 5.62
C ASN A 546 -33.50 -39.93 6.52
N GLN A 547 -33.11 -38.67 6.33
CA GLN A 547 -33.68 -37.48 6.98
C GLN A 547 -34.64 -36.77 6.00
#